data_AF-A0A0Z8MZZ7-F1
#
_entry.id   AF-A0A0Z8MZZ7-F1
#
_cell.length_a   1.000
_cell.length_b   1.000
_cell.length_c   1.000
_cell.angle_alpha   90.00
_cell.angle_beta   90.00
_cell.angle_gamma   90.00
#
_symmetry.space_group_name_H-M   'P 1'
#
loop_
_entity.id
_entity.type
_entity.pdbx_description
1 polymer ?
#
loop_
_entity_poly.entity_id
_entity_poly.type
_entity_poly.pdbx_seq_one_letter_code
_entity_poly.pdbx_strand_id
1 'polypeptide(L)' 'MIRVVSCYDCDWRNGYEEWEFTPTACPVCDGDVELEEFEEAEDL' A
#
# COMPACT_ATOMS: atom_id res chain seq x y z
N MET A 1 8.89 8.52 2.72
CA MET A 1 8.36 7.81 1.53
C MET A 1 7.23 6.90 2.00
N ILE A 2 6.07 6.97 1.35
CA ILE A 2 4.89 6.18 1.69
C ILE A 2 4.63 5.19 0.56
N ARG A 3 4.50 3.91 0.90
CA ARG A 3 4.05 2.84 0.00
C ARG A 3 2.56 2.64 0.17
N VAL A 4 1.80 2.75 -0.90
CA VAL A 4 0.37 2.48 -0.91
C VAL A 4 0.15 1.11 -1.51
N VAL A 5 -0.51 0.23 -0.75
CA VAL A 5 -0.94 -1.09 -1.22
C VAL A 5 -2.42 -1.03 -1.52
N SER A 6 -2.81 -1.48 -2.72
CA SER A 6 -4.20 -1.58 -3.15
C SER A 6 -4.52 -2.99 -3.64
N CYS A 7 -5.71 -3.49 -3.34
CA CYS A 7 -6.25 -4.74 -3.87
C CYS A 7 -7.42 -4.45 -4.82
N TYR A 8 -7.38 -4.98 -6.03
CA TYR A 8 -8.42 -4.79 -7.05
C TYR A 8 -9.67 -5.65 -6.83
N ASP A 9 -9.55 -6.75 -6.08
CA ASP A 9 -10.66 -7.70 -5.91
C ASP A 9 -11.68 -7.23 -4.87
N CYS A 10 -11.23 -6.47 -3.86
CA CYS A 10 -12.08 -6.06 -2.74
C CYS A 10 -11.93 -4.59 -2.33
N ASP A 11 -11.31 -3.76 -3.19
CA ASP A 11 -11.07 -2.32 -2.97
C ASP A 11 -10.33 -1.98 -1.66
N TRP A 12 -9.62 -2.95 -1.07
CA TRP A 12 -8.81 -2.69 0.12
C TRP A 12 -7.61 -1.84 -0.24
N ARG A 13 -7.33 -0.79 0.54
CA ARG A 13 -6.20 0.11 0.33
C ARG A 13 -5.64 0.59 1.66
N ASN A 14 -4.32 0.57 1.80
CA ASN A 14 -3.65 1.11 2.98
C ASN A 14 -2.28 1.71 2.65
N GLY A 15 -1.90 2.75 3.38
CA GLY A 15 -0.56 3.35 3.31
C GLY A 15 0.38 2.72 4.35
N TYR A 16 1.65 2.60 3.99
CA TYR A 16 2.72 2.06 4.81
C TYR A 16 3.95 2.97 4.71
N GLU A 17 4.60 3.22 5.83
CA GLU A 17 5.91 3.85 5.81
C GLU A 17 6.97 2.89 5.26
N GLU A 18 8.09 3.41 4.75
CA GLU A 18 9.17 2.60 4.16
C GLU A 18 9.70 1.50 5.10
N TRP A 19 9.70 1.78 6.41
CA TRP A 19 10.21 0.90 7.45
C TRP A 19 9.18 -0.13 7.95
N GLU A 20 7.91 -0.01 7.53
CA GLU A 20 6.86 -0.94 7.89
C GLU A 20 6.84 -2.17 6.98
N PHE A 21 6.33 -3.28 7.51
CA PHE A 21 6.09 -4.47 6.69
C PHE A 21 4.95 -4.22 5.71
N THR A 22 5.26 -4.30 4.42
CA THR A 22 4.28 -4.15 3.34
C THR A 22 3.75 -5.53 2.91
N PRO A 23 2.44 -5.80 3.00
CA PRO A 23 1.89 -7.10 2.61
C PRO A 23 2.01 -7.32 1.09
N THR A 24 2.32 -8.56 0.69
CA THR A 24 2.42 -8.99 -0.71
C THR A 24 1.15 -9.65 -1.24
N ALA A 25 0.12 -9.78 -0.40
CA ALA A 25 -1.21 -10.30 -0.74
C ALA A 25 -2.25 -9.56 0.10
N CYS A 26 -3.49 -9.48 -0.38
CA CYS A 26 -4.54 -8.74 0.30
C CYS A 26 -4.91 -9.44 1.62
N PRO A 27 -4.82 -8.76 2.78
CA PRO A 27 -5.14 -9.37 4.06
C PRO A 27 -6.64 -9.64 4.27
N VAL A 28 -7.50 -9.22 3.33
CA VAL A 28 -8.96 -9.33 3.42
C VAL A 28 -9.49 -10.50 2.59
N CYS A 29 -9.02 -10.64 1.35
CA CYS A 29 -9.54 -11.63 0.39
C CYS A 29 -8.47 -12.60 -0.14
N ASP A 30 -7.23 -12.49 0.33
CA ASP A 30 -6.05 -13.21 -0.19
C ASP A 30 -5.80 -12.97 -1.70
N GLY A 31 -6.40 -11.92 -2.27
CA GLY A 31 -6.21 -11.50 -3.66
C GLY A 31 -4.89 -10.78 -3.90
N ASP A 32 -4.59 -10.53 -5.17
CA ASP A 32 -3.37 -9.84 -5.57
C ASP A 32 -3.43 -8.35 -5.17
N VAL A 33 -2.26 -7.80 -4.87
CA VAL A 33 -2.09 -6.38 -4.52
C VAL A 33 -1.09 -5.70 -5.44
N GLU A 34 -1.34 -4.42 -5.69
CA GLU A 34 -0.38 -3.53 -6.35
C GLU A 34 0.22 -2.53 -5.35
N LEU A 35 1.46 -2.13 -5.63
CA LEU A 35 2.27 -1.25 -4.79
C LEU A 35 2.61 0.02 -5.57
N GLU A 36 2.27 1.17 -4.98
CA GLU A 36 2.63 2.49 -5.50
C GLU A 36 3.46 3.25 -4.45
N GLU A 37 4.59 3.82 -4.83
CA GLU A 37 5.47 4.58 -3.93
C GLU A 37 5.31 6.09 -4.14
N PHE A 38 5.12 6.83 -3.06
CA PHE A 38 4.96 8.29 -3.05
C PHE A 38 6.01 8.94 -2.17
N GLU A 39 6.59 10.04 -2.67
CA GLU A 39 7.35 10.96 -1.83
C GLU A 39 6.33 11.73 -0.98
N GLU A 40 6.53 11.73 0.34
CA GLU A 40 5.72 12.55 1.23
C GLU A 40 6.03 14.00 0.85
N ALA A 41 5.03 14.73 0.36
CA ALA A 41 5.24 16.12 -0.03
C ALA A 41 5.68 16.89 1.22
N GLU A 42 6.95 17.25 1.29
CA GLU A 42 7.43 18.21 2.28
C GLU A 42 6.64 19.51 2.05
N ASP A 43 5.83 19.90 3.04
CA ASP A 43 5.11 21.17 3.07
C ASP A 43 6.14 22.31 2.82
N LEU A 44 6.10 22.91 1.61
CA LEU A 44 6.92 24.05 1.19
C LEU A 44 6.42 25.36 1.80
#